data_AF-J1H090-F1
#
_entry.id   AF-J1H090-F1
#
_cell.length_a   1.000
_cell.length_b   1.000
_cell.length_c   1.000
_cell.angle_alpha   90.00
_cell.angle_beta   90.00
_cell.angle_gamma   90.00
#
_symmetry.space_group_name_H-M   'P 1'
#
loop_
_entity.id
_entity.type
_entity.pdbx_description
1 polymer ?
#
loop_
_entity_poly.entity_id
_entity_poly.type
_entity_poly.pdbx_seq_one_letter_code
_entity_poly.pdbx_strand_id
1 'polypeptide(L)'
;MRRKRSSSGETLVETLAALLLVVLSGMLFLQMTMASTRMSTQSKEMDALYQKVLAAAEQQTSPAFSTGSIDIDGRSYDVRYYAYSGASSGEKLISYAQCTGGGG
;
A
#
# COMPACT_ATOMS: atom_id res chain seq x y z
N MET A 1 55.91 6.72 44.43
CA MET A 1 54.44 6.98 44.48
C MET A 1 53.97 7.40 43.09
N ARG A 2 53.24 6.54 42.39
CA ARG A 2 52.80 6.78 41.01
C ARG A 2 51.54 7.64 41.05
N ARG A 3 51.64 8.92 40.63
CA ARG A 3 50.49 9.85 40.60
C ARG A 3 49.40 9.28 39.70
N LYS A 4 48.23 8.97 40.26
CA LYS A 4 47.01 8.68 39.50
C LYS A 4 46.61 9.97 38.79
N ARG A 5 46.74 10.00 37.46
CA ARG A 5 46.24 11.09 36.62
C ARG A 5 44.71 11.12 36.75
N SER A 6 44.16 12.29 37.04
CA SER A 6 42.75 12.53 37.31
C SER A 6 41.89 12.21 36.08
N SER A 7 40.92 11.30 36.24
CA SER A 7 39.96 10.86 35.21
C SER A 7 38.76 11.81 35.02
N SER A 8 38.82 13.04 35.55
CA SER A 8 37.68 13.97 35.56
C SER A 8 37.25 14.48 34.18
N GLY A 9 38.06 14.30 33.13
CA GLY A 9 37.72 14.69 31.76
C GLY A 9 36.98 13.61 30.96
N GLU A 10 37.20 12.32 31.27
CA GLU A 10 36.55 11.20 30.58
C GLU A 10 35.04 11.19 30.85
N THR A 11 34.63 11.39 32.10
CA THR A 11 33.22 11.29 32.50
C THR A 11 32.34 12.38 31.89
N LEU A 12 32.85 13.58 31.64
CA LEU A 12 32.07 14.67 31.06
C LEU A 12 31.88 14.49 29.55
N VAL A 13 32.91 14.02 28.85
CA VAL A 13 32.82 13.70 27.41
C VAL A 13 31.96 12.47 27.19
N GLU A 14 32.07 11.46 28.05
CA GLU A 14 31.31 10.21 27.96
C GLU A 14 29.82 10.44 28.26
N THR A 15 29.49 11.28 29.25
CA THR A 15 28.09 11.69 29.47
C THR A 15 27.53 12.51 28.32
N LEU A 16 28.32 13.38 27.69
CA LEU A 16 27.90 14.15 26.51
C LEU A 16 27.66 13.22 25.30
N ALA A 17 28.53 12.23 25.10
CA ALA A 17 28.36 11.22 24.06
C ALA A 17 27.12 10.35 24.29
N ALA A 18 26.87 9.95 25.54
CA ALA A 18 25.67 9.20 25.91
C ALA A 18 24.39 10.01 25.65
N LEU A 19 24.37 11.29 26.02
CA LEU A 19 23.25 12.20 25.75
C LEU A 19 23.00 12.34 24.25
N LEU A 20 24.07 12.49 23.47
CA LEU A 20 23.99 12.61 22.01
C LEU A 20 23.43 11.33 21.37
N LEU A 21 23.87 10.15 21.82
CA LEU A 21 23.32 8.86 21.37
C LEU A 21 21.84 8.70 21.72
N VAL A 22 21.42 9.12 22.92
CA VAL A 22 20.01 9.06 23.33
C VAL A 22 19.15 9.97 22.47
N VAL A 23 19.59 11.21 22.21
CA VAL A 23 18.86 12.16 21.36
C VAL A 23 18.76 11.64 19.93
N LEU A 24 19.87 11.14 19.38
CA LEU A 24 19.91 10.63 18.00
C LEU A 24 19.03 9.38 17.83
N SER A 25 19.07 8.47 18.80
CA SER A 25 18.19 7.28 18.84
C SER A 25 16.72 7.67 18.96
N GLY A 26 16.40 8.66 19.79
CA GLY A 26 15.04 9.19 19.94
C GLY A 26 14.50 9.81 18.64
N MET A 27 15.34 10.57 17.92
CA MET A 27 14.95 11.12 16.62
C MET A 27 14.70 10.04 15.57
N LEU A 28 15.57 9.03 15.48
CA LEU A 28 15.37 7.90 14.55
C LEU A 28 14.08 7.14 14.86
N PHE A 29 13.79 6.90 16.15
CA PHE A 29 12.56 6.23 16.57
C PHE A 29 11.30 7.03 16.21
N LEU A 30 11.31 8.35 16.42
CA LEU A 30 10.20 9.23 16.03
C LEU A 30 10.00 9.24 14.52
N GLN A 31 11.07 9.32 13.73
CA GLN A 31 10.98 9.27 12.27
C GLN A 31 10.43 7.94 11.77
N MET A 32 10.87 6.81 12.32
CA MET A 32 10.29 5.49 11.99
C MET A 32 8.81 5.42 12.32
N THR A 33 8.40 5.93 13.48
CA THR A 33 7.00 5.92 13.90
C THR A 33 6.15 6.77 12.95
N MET A 34 6.61 7.98 12.60
CA MET A 34 5.92 8.85 11.64
C MET A 34 5.88 8.27 10.22
N ALA A 35 6.95 7.62 9.78
CA ALA A 35 6.97 6.95 8.49
C ALA A 35 5.95 5.81 8.45
N SER A 36 5.91 4.97 9.50
CA SER A 36 4.97 3.85 9.62
C SER A 36 3.51 4.31 9.65
N THR A 37 3.19 5.37 10.39
CA THR A 37 1.83 5.92 10.43
C THR A 37 1.43 6.52 9.08
N ARG A 38 2.31 7.28 8.44
CA ARG A 38 2.07 7.84 7.10
C ARG A 38 1.87 6.75 6.04
N MET A 39 2.66 5.68 6.09
CA MET A 39 2.51 4.54 5.18
C MET A 39 1.19 3.81 5.40
N SER A 40 0.78 3.67 6.66
CA SER A 40 -0.50 3.05 7.03
C SER A 40 -1.70 3.88 6.56
N THR A 41 -1.65 5.21 6.67
CA THR A 41 -2.74 6.07 6.18
C THR A 41 -2.80 6.07 4.66
N GLN A 42 -1.65 6.16 3.98
CA GLN A 42 -1.60 6.13 2.52
C GLN A 42 -2.10 4.80 1.94
N SER A 43 -1.75 3.67 2.58
CA SER A 43 -2.24 2.35 2.15
C SER A 43 -3.76 2.24 2.30
N LYS A 44 -4.32 2.71 3.43
CA LYS A 44 -5.77 2.72 3.66
C LYS A 44 -6.54 3.57 2.63
N GLU A 45 -6.00 4.73 2.26
CA GLU A 45 -6.62 5.58 1.24
C GLU A 45 -6.63 4.90 -0.13
N MET A 46 -5.55 4.21 -0.50
CA MET A 46 -5.47 3.44 -1.74
C MET A 46 -6.42 2.24 -1.73
N ASP A 47 -6.46 1.47 -0.65
CA ASP A 47 -7.39 0.35 -0.52
C ASP A 47 -8.85 0.80 -0.62
N ALA A 48 -9.19 1.95 -0.03
CA ALA A 48 -10.53 2.52 -0.12
C ALA A 48 -10.89 2.94 -1.56
N LEU A 49 -9.94 3.45 -2.34
CA LEU A 49 -10.16 3.74 -3.75
C LEU A 49 -10.33 2.44 -4.57
N TYR A 50 -9.47 1.45 -4.35
CA TYR A 50 -9.59 0.15 -5.02
C TYR A 50 -10.92 -0.53 -4.73
N GLN A 51 -11.39 -0.53 -3.47
CA GLN A 51 -12.69 -1.07 -3.12
C GLN A 51 -13.83 -0.36 -3.85
N LYS A 52 -13.79 0.97 -3.99
CA LYS A 52 -14.83 1.70 -4.74
C LYS A 52 -14.86 1.34 -6.21
N VAL A 53 -13.69 1.22 -6.84
CA VAL A 53 -13.61 0.85 -8.26
C VAL A 53 -14.00 -0.61 -8.46
N LEU A 54 -13.60 -1.50 -7.55
CA LEU A 54 -13.99 -2.91 -7.57
C LEU A 54 -15.51 -3.08 -7.37
N ALA A 55 -16.11 -2.38 -6.41
CA ALA A 55 -17.55 -2.42 -6.18
C ALA A 55 -18.34 -1.90 -7.40
N ALA A 56 -17.85 -0.85 -8.07
CA ALA A 56 -18.43 -0.38 -9.33
C ALA A 56 -18.29 -1.42 -10.46
N ALA A 57 -17.19 -2.17 -10.46
CA ALA A 57 -16.96 -3.26 -11.40
C ALA A 57 -17.87 -4.47 -11.16
N GLU A 58 -18.11 -4.83 -9.90
CA GLU A 58 -19.03 -5.90 -9.52
C GLU A 58 -20.50 -5.54 -9.82
N GLN A 59 -20.89 -4.27 -9.63
CA GLN A 59 -22.25 -3.82 -9.90
C GLN A 59 -22.59 -3.69 -11.39
N GLN A 60 -21.63 -3.86 -12.30
CA GLN A 60 -21.84 -3.78 -13.75
C GLN A 60 -22.56 -2.48 -14.18
N THR A 61 -22.36 -1.39 -13.45
CA THR A 61 -23.13 -0.14 -13.63
C THR A 61 -22.82 0.56 -14.96
N SER A 62 -21.69 0.21 -15.60
CA SER A 62 -21.29 0.73 -16.91
C SER A 62 -21.71 -0.21 -18.04
N PRO A 63 -22.03 0.31 -19.24
CA PRO A 63 -22.28 -0.54 -20.39
C PRO A 63 -21.04 -1.35 -20.76
N ALA A 64 -21.24 -2.56 -21.28
CA ALA A 64 -20.15 -3.40 -21.74
C ALA A 64 -19.32 -2.67 -22.80
N PHE A 65 -18.00 -2.62 -22.59
CA PHE A 65 -17.07 -1.97 -23.50
C PHE A 65 -16.78 -2.84 -24.73
N SER A 66 -16.76 -4.16 -24.55
CA SER A 66 -16.53 -5.12 -25.63
C SER A 66 -17.19 -6.46 -25.33
N THR A 67 -17.43 -7.26 -26.35
CA THR A 67 -17.86 -8.66 -26.22
C THR A 67 -16.82 -9.57 -26.85
N GLY A 68 -16.59 -10.73 -26.26
CA GLY A 68 -15.71 -11.75 -26.82
C GLY A 68 -15.97 -13.10 -26.17
N SER A 69 -15.07 -14.05 -26.39
CA SER A 69 -15.16 -15.37 -25.78
C SER A 69 -13.93 -15.66 -24.91
N ILE A 70 -14.14 -16.35 -23.79
CA ILE A 70 -13.07 -16.88 -22.92
C ILE A 70 -13.12 -18.40 -22.96
N ASP A 71 -11.97 -19.03 -23.11
CA ASP A 71 -11.85 -20.48 -22.96
C ASP A 71 -11.52 -20.84 -21.50
N ILE A 72 -12.38 -21.65 -20.88
CA ILE A 72 -12.15 -22.21 -19.55
C ILE A 72 -12.33 -23.72 -19.67
N ASP A 73 -11.25 -24.47 -19.42
CA ASP A 73 -11.26 -25.94 -19.44
C ASP A 73 -11.74 -26.54 -20.78
N GLY A 74 -11.35 -25.93 -21.91
CA GLY A 74 -11.73 -26.35 -23.25
C GLY A 74 -13.17 -26.03 -23.63
N ARG A 75 -13.87 -25.22 -22.85
CA ARG A 75 -15.21 -24.70 -23.14
C ARG A 75 -15.13 -23.20 -23.38
N SER A 76 -15.69 -22.78 -24.51
CA SER A 76 -15.77 -21.38 -24.91
C SER A 76 -17.03 -20.73 -24.34
N TYR A 77 -16.87 -19.62 -23.63
CA TYR A 77 -17.97 -18.85 -23.03
C TYR A 77 -18.01 -17.45 -23.61
N ASP A 78 -19.15 -17.08 -24.19
CA ASP A 78 -19.40 -15.70 -24.59
C ASP A 78 -19.51 -14.81 -23.34
N VAL A 79 -18.71 -13.73 -23.33
CA VAL A 79 -18.62 -12.78 -22.23
C VAL A 79 -18.73 -11.34 -22.71
N ARG A 80 -19.26 -10.51 -21.82
CA ARG A 80 -19.20 -9.05 -21.89
C ARG A 80 -18.05 -8.56 -21.02
N TYR A 81 -17.17 -7.77 -21.61
CA TYR A 81 -16.08 -7.09 -20.93
C TYR A 81 -16.54 -5.69 -20.52
N TYR A 82 -16.26 -5.35 -19.28
CA TYR A 82 -16.53 -4.05 -18.68
C TYR A 82 -15.19 -3.44 -18.28
N ALA A 83 -14.94 -2.21 -18.70
CA ALA A 83 -13.71 -1.50 -18.38
C ALA A 83 -14.03 -0.33 -17.45
N TYR A 84 -13.40 -0.33 -16.28
CA TYR A 84 -13.54 0.72 -15.29
C TYR A 84 -12.23 1.48 -15.16
N SER A 85 -12.27 2.79 -15.35
CA SER A 85 -11.10 3.64 -15.09
C SER A 85 -10.94 3.84 -13.59
N GLY A 86 -9.79 3.42 -13.06
CA GLY A 86 -9.38 3.85 -11.72
C GLY A 86 -9.18 5.37 -11.69
N ALA A 87 -9.52 6.01 -10.58
CA ALA A 87 -9.53 7.47 -10.46
C ALA A 87 -8.15 8.15 -10.55
N SER A 88 -7.04 7.41 -10.58
CA SER A 88 -5.69 8.01 -10.47
C SER A 88 -4.56 7.35 -11.27
N SER A 89 -4.72 6.15 -11.82
CA SER A 89 -3.73 5.55 -12.72
C SER A 89 -4.44 5.21 -14.02
N GLY A 90 -3.78 5.38 -15.17
CA GLY A 90 -4.31 5.00 -16.49
C GLY A 90 -4.60 3.49 -16.65
N GLU A 91 -4.62 2.75 -15.55
CA GLU A 91 -4.92 1.34 -15.44
C GLU A 91 -6.45 1.17 -15.45
N LYS A 92 -6.92 0.46 -16.47
CA LYS A 92 -8.32 0.07 -16.58
C LYS A 92 -8.49 -1.29 -15.92
N LEU A 93 -9.35 -1.36 -14.92
CA LEU A 93 -9.79 -2.64 -14.37
C LEU A 93 -10.79 -3.26 -15.34
N ILE A 94 -10.51 -4.48 -15.79
CA ILE A 94 -11.34 -5.23 -16.73
C ILE A 94 -12.08 -6.29 -15.92
N SER A 95 -13.41 -6.20 -15.91
CA SER A 95 -14.31 -7.24 -15.40
C SER A 95 -14.97 -7.94 -16.58
N TYR A 96 -15.27 -9.22 -16.44
CA TYR A 96 -16.00 -9.99 -17.45
C TYR A 96 -17.22 -10.65 -16.82
N ALA A 97 -18.32 -10.64 -17.55
CA ALA A 97 -19.56 -11.30 -17.16
C ALA A 97 -19.98 -12.23 -18.29
N GLN A 98 -20.41 -13.45 -17.95
CA GLN A 98 -20.99 -14.35 -18.94
C GLN A 98 -22.23 -13.68 -19.58
N CYS A 99 -22.32 -13.76 -20.90
CA CYS A 99 -23.52 -13.39 -21.64
C CYS A 99 -24.60 -14.44 -21.36
N THR A 100 -25.33 -14.32 -20.26
CA THR A 100 -26.45 -15.22 -19.98
C THR A 100 -27.56 -14.97 -21.00
N GLY A 101 -27.57 -15.77 -22.07
CA GLY A 101 -28.83 -16.28 -22.60
C GLY A 101 -29.40 -17.23 -21.56
N GLY A 102 -30.67 -17.04 -21.20
CA GLY A 102 -31.31 -17.67 -20.04
C GLY A 102 -31.18 -19.19 -19.98
N GLY A 103 -31.15 -19.68 -18.74
CA GLY A 103 -31.25 -21.08 -18.36
C GLY A 103 -31.37 -21.15 -16.84
N GLY A 104 -32.57 -21.06 -16.26
CA GLY A 104 -33.89 -21.09 -16.89
C GLY A 104 -34.99 -20.41 -16.09
#